data_AF-A0A7X8CU16-F1
#
_entry.id   AF-A0A7X8CU16-F1
#
_cell.length_a   1.000
_cell.length_b   1.000
_cell.length_c   1.000
_cell.angle_alpha   90.00
_cell.angle_beta   90.00
_cell.angle_gamma   90.00
#
_symmetry.space_group_name_H-M   'P 1'
#
loop_
_entity.id
_entity.type
_entity.pdbx_description
1 polymer ?
#
loop_
_entity_poly.entity_id
_entity_poly.type
_entity_poly.pdbx_seq_one_letter_code
_entity_poly.pdbx_strand_id
1 'polypeptide(L)'
;ITGRPRPGAGNLSLLDSTFSAMVMIGFHAMMGTPDGVLNHTQSSLTENRYWYNGVESGELAQNAIIAGYYGIPVIMVSGDVATCREAVKFFGEKIVTVPVKKGLSREAAMLYPFDETRQALYDGAIKAMSVISSCKPYKIEFPAKVRMQYLNRDNGKPEPEIITVEGIARDALHILDFERQ
;
A
#
# COMPACT_ATOMS: atom_id res chain seq x y z
N ILE A 1 -16.57 -0.25 5.89
CA ILE A 1 -16.58 -0.62 7.34
C ILE A 1 -15.97 0.55 8.12
N THR A 2 -16.67 1.11 9.11
CA THR A 2 -16.21 2.31 9.86
C THR A 2 -15.94 1.96 11.34
N GLY A 3 -15.11 2.76 12.03
CA GLY A 3 -14.73 2.57 13.44
C GLY A 3 -13.37 1.89 13.68
N ARG A 4 -12.93 1.85 14.96
CA ARG A 4 -11.75 1.14 15.49
C ARG A 4 -12.07 0.56 16.89
N PRO A 5 -11.42 -0.54 17.34
CA PRO A 5 -10.50 -1.40 16.58
C PRO A 5 -11.26 -2.25 15.55
N ARG A 6 -10.57 -2.62 14.45
CA ARG A 6 -11.17 -3.41 13.36
C ARG A 6 -10.59 -4.83 13.38
N PRO A 7 -11.42 -5.88 13.24
CA PRO A 7 -10.93 -7.25 13.11
C PRO A 7 -10.33 -7.50 11.72
N GLY A 8 -9.46 -8.51 11.60
CA GLY A 8 -8.83 -8.92 10.34
C GLY A 8 -7.37 -8.47 10.22
N ALA A 9 -6.70 -8.92 9.15
CA ALA A 9 -5.31 -8.57 8.88
C ALA A 9 -5.21 -7.11 8.38
N GLY A 10 -4.46 -6.28 9.12
CA GLY A 10 -4.30 -4.87 8.81
C GLY A 10 -5.63 -4.09 8.73
N ASN A 11 -5.88 -3.46 7.58
CA ASN A 11 -7.11 -2.66 7.36
C ASN A 11 -8.22 -3.43 6.62
N LEU A 12 -8.08 -4.74 6.41
CA LEU A 12 -8.90 -5.54 5.50
C LEU A 12 -9.92 -6.41 6.24
N SER A 13 -10.80 -5.79 7.03
CA SER A 13 -11.88 -6.49 7.73
C SER A 13 -12.83 -7.20 6.77
N LEU A 14 -13.18 -8.45 7.10
CA LEU A 14 -14.11 -9.30 6.34
C LEU A 14 -13.63 -9.66 4.92
N LEU A 15 -12.35 -9.46 4.61
CA LEU A 15 -11.78 -9.96 3.37
C LEU A 15 -11.61 -11.49 3.46
N ASP A 16 -12.13 -12.21 2.47
CA ASP A 16 -11.97 -13.64 2.32
C ASP A 16 -11.96 -14.04 0.83
N SER A 17 -11.85 -15.34 0.54
CA SER A 17 -11.77 -15.87 -0.83
C SER A 17 -13.08 -15.75 -1.65
N THR A 18 -14.16 -15.20 -1.09
CA THR A 18 -15.40 -14.96 -1.85
C THR A 18 -15.33 -13.72 -2.73
N PHE A 19 -14.35 -12.83 -2.48
CA PHE A 19 -14.14 -11.62 -3.27
C PHE A 19 -13.39 -11.93 -4.57
N SER A 20 -13.82 -11.32 -5.68
CA SER A 20 -13.21 -11.56 -7.00
C SER A 20 -11.95 -10.73 -7.25
N ALA A 21 -11.84 -9.54 -6.65
CA ALA A 21 -10.75 -8.60 -6.90
C ALA A 21 -10.69 -7.50 -5.82
N MET A 22 -9.57 -6.79 -5.75
CA MET A 22 -9.36 -5.64 -4.87
C MET A 22 -9.14 -4.35 -5.67
N VAL A 23 -9.78 -3.26 -5.22
CA VAL A 23 -9.55 -1.90 -5.68
C VAL A 23 -9.01 -1.06 -4.53
N MET A 24 -7.90 -0.36 -4.76
CA MET A 24 -7.27 0.55 -3.79
C MET A 24 -7.54 1.99 -4.20
N ILE A 25 -8.53 2.62 -3.57
CA ILE A 25 -8.98 3.97 -3.94
C ILE A 25 -8.37 5.04 -3.02
N GLY A 26 -7.81 6.10 -3.61
CA GLY A 26 -7.26 7.24 -2.85
C GLY A 26 -6.02 6.91 -2.02
N PHE A 27 -5.19 5.98 -2.48
CA PHE A 27 -3.93 5.62 -1.83
C PHE A 27 -2.82 6.66 -2.09
N HIS A 28 -1.72 6.50 -1.36
CA HIS A 28 -0.48 7.27 -1.52
C HIS A 28 0.73 6.33 -1.68
N ALA A 29 1.84 6.87 -2.18
CA ALA A 29 3.10 6.15 -2.31
C ALA A 29 3.73 5.87 -0.94
N MET A 30 4.61 4.86 -0.90
CA MET A 30 5.37 4.47 0.27
C MET A 30 6.32 5.57 0.75
N MET A 31 6.67 5.52 2.04
CA MET A 31 7.57 6.48 2.69
C MET A 31 8.89 6.66 1.92
N GLY A 32 9.30 7.91 1.74
CA GLY A 32 10.55 8.28 1.06
C GLY A 32 10.43 8.47 -0.46
N THR A 33 9.23 8.32 -1.02
CA THR A 33 9.00 8.56 -2.45
C THR A 33 9.11 10.05 -2.79
N PRO A 34 10.09 10.51 -3.59
CA PRO A 34 10.43 11.94 -3.73
C PRO A 34 9.29 12.84 -4.24
N ASP A 35 8.45 12.32 -5.13
CA ASP A 35 7.31 13.00 -5.74
C ASP A 35 5.95 12.47 -5.24
N GLY A 36 5.94 11.70 -4.15
CA GLY A 36 4.73 11.14 -3.56
C GLY A 36 4.10 12.11 -2.56
N VAL A 37 2.91 12.64 -2.85
CA VAL A 37 2.21 13.53 -1.91
C VAL A 37 1.65 12.73 -0.73
N LEU A 38 1.92 13.22 0.47
CA LEU A 38 1.66 12.58 1.77
C LEU A 38 2.27 11.19 1.89
N ASN A 39 3.38 10.91 1.20
CA ASN A 39 4.02 9.60 1.25
C ASN A 39 4.38 9.22 2.70
N HIS A 40 3.97 8.01 3.06
CA HIS A 40 4.27 7.32 4.30
C HIS A 40 3.88 5.83 4.17
N THR A 41 4.29 5.03 5.14
CA THR A 41 3.83 3.64 5.28
C THR A 41 3.35 3.44 6.71
N GLN A 42 2.09 3.06 6.92
CA GLN A 42 1.42 2.85 8.23
C GLN A 42 1.27 4.11 9.10
N SER A 43 2.36 4.77 9.44
CA SER A 43 2.38 5.94 10.33
C SER A 43 3.24 7.04 9.73
N SER A 44 2.60 8.16 9.42
CA SER A 44 3.29 9.38 8.98
C SER A 44 4.04 10.08 10.12
N LEU A 45 3.63 9.86 11.38
CA LEU A 45 4.25 10.46 12.57
C LEU A 45 5.65 9.89 12.83
N THR A 46 5.79 8.58 12.61
CA THR A 46 7.03 7.82 12.86
C THR A 46 7.75 7.46 11.56
N GLU A 47 7.27 7.97 10.41
CA GLU A 47 7.92 7.83 9.09
C GLU A 47 8.38 6.40 8.78
N ASN A 48 7.48 5.42 8.98
CA ASN A 48 7.91 4.03 8.92
C ASN A 48 8.30 3.64 7.49
N ARG A 49 9.29 2.74 7.40
CA ARG A 49 9.67 2.04 6.17
C ARG A 49 9.68 0.54 6.45
N TYR A 50 9.23 -0.25 5.48
CA TYR A 50 9.16 -1.71 5.61
C TYR A 50 9.84 -2.38 4.43
N TRP A 51 10.51 -3.50 4.70
CA TRP A 51 11.04 -4.40 3.69
C TRP A 51 10.53 -5.81 3.96
N TYR A 52 10.02 -6.45 2.93
CA TYR A 52 9.61 -7.86 2.95
C TYR A 52 10.52 -8.63 2.01
N ASN A 53 11.27 -9.60 2.53
CA ASN A 53 12.28 -10.35 1.79
C ASN A 53 13.27 -9.43 1.02
N GLY A 54 13.67 -8.32 1.65
CA GLY A 54 14.58 -7.33 1.08
C GLY A 54 13.95 -6.31 0.13
N VAL A 55 12.66 -6.44 -0.21
CA VAL A 55 11.96 -5.50 -1.09
C VAL A 55 11.25 -4.43 -0.26
N GLU A 56 11.69 -3.18 -0.42
CA GLU A 56 11.02 -2.04 0.22
C GLU A 56 9.58 -1.94 -0.26
N SER A 57 8.65 -1.84 0.67
CA SER A 57 7.22 -2.01 0.42
C SER A 57 6.39 -1.01 1.23
N GLY A 58 5.44 -0.37 0.55
CA GLY A 58 4.40 0.45 1.18
C GLY A 58 3.12 -0.31 1.48
N GLU A 59 2.08 0.47 1.76
CA GLU A 59 0.75 -0.06 2.08
C GLU A 59 0.08 -0.74 0.89
N LEU A 60 0.41 -0.34 -0.35
CA LEU A 60 -0.05 -1.05 -1.55
C LEU A 60 0.37 -2.52 -1.49
N ALA A 61 1.66 -2.78 -1.33
CA ALA A 61 2.19 -4.13 -1.24
C ALA A 61 1.67 -4.88 0.00
N GLN A 62 1.57 -4.22 1.16
CA GLN A 62 1.05 -4.85 2.40
C GLN A 62 -0.39 -5.35 2.22
N ASN A 63 -1.29 -4.50 1.72
CA ASN A 63 -2.67 -4.89 1.46
C ASN A 63 -2.75 -5.96 0.36
N ALA A 64 -1.91 -5.88 -0.67
CA ALA A 64 -1.89 -6.85 -1.76
C ALA A 64 -1.34 -8.22 -1.33
N ILE A 65 -0.38 -8.29 -0.40
CA ILE A 65 0.10 -9.54 0.20
C ILE A 65 -1.05 -10.25 0.93
N ILE A 66 -1.82 -9.51 1.73
CA ILE A 66 -2.99 -10.04 2.45
C ILE A 66 -4.06 -10.49 1.44
N ALA A 67 -4.36 -9.69 0.41
CA ALA A 67 -5.29 -10.08 -0.66
C ALA A 67 -4.82 -11.33 -1.41
N GLY A 68 -3.51 -11.43 -1.65
CA GLY A 68 -2.85 -12.53 -2.31
C GLY A 68 -3.04 -13.86 -1.58
N TYR A 69 -3.09 -13.84 -0.25
CA TYR A 69 -3.42 -15.01 0.58
C TYR A 69 -4.74 -15.65 0.15
N TYR A 70 -5.76 -14.83 -0.08
CA TYR A 70 -7.09 -15.27 -0.52
C TYR A 70 -7.20 -15.51 -2.03
N GLY A 71 -6.11 -15.36 -2.78
CA GLY A 71 -6.11 -15.50 -4.24
C GLY A 71 -6.75 -14.31 -4.96
N ILE A 72 -6.82 -13.14 -4.30
CA ILE A 72 -7.49 -11.95 -4.83
C ILE A 72 -6.46 -11.06 -5.54
N PRO A 73 -6.62 -10.76 -6.84
CA PRO A 73 -5.78 -9.80 -7.54
C PRO A 73 -6.18 -8.35 -7.21
N VAL A 74 -5.20 -7.45 -7.18
CA VAL A 74 -5.44 -6.01 -7.26
C VAL A 74 -5.66 -5.64 -8.71
N ILE A 75 -6.79 -5.00 -9.02
CA ILE A 75 -7.18 -4.68 -10.40
C ILE A 75 -7.18 -3.19 -10.71
N MET A 76 -7.26 -2.37 -9.67
CA MET A 76 -7.22 -0.92 -9.80
C MET A 76 -6.57 -0.26 -8.59
N VAL A 77 -5.71 0.72 -8.86
CA VAL A 77 -5.16 1.63 -7.84
C VAL A 77 -5.39 3.07 -8.29
N SER A 78 -5.86 3.93 -7.39
CA SER A 78 -5.90 5.38 -7.61
C SER A 78 -5.22 6.11 -6.46
N GLY A 79 -4.66 7.28 -6.79
CA GLY A 79 -3.82 8.07 -5.89
C GLY A 79 -3.17 9.21 -6.66
N ASP A 80 -1.92 9.53 -6.33
CA ASP A 80 -1.11 10.38 -7.19
C ASP A 80 -0.33 9.59 -8.26
N VAL A 81 0.37 10.30 -9.13
CA VAL A 81 1.23 9.70 -10.17
C VAL A 81 2.27 8.73 -9.57
N ALA A 82 2.86 9.06 -8.42
CA ALA A 82 3.84 8.21 -7.76
C ALA A 82 3.23 6.90 -7.24
N THR A 83 2.02 6.96 -6.66
CA THR A 83 1.23 5.81 -6.23
C THR A 83 0.93 4.88 -7.40
N CYS A 84 0.54 5.45 -8.54
CA CYS A 84 0.26 4.68 -9.76
C CYS A 84 1.52 3.98 -10.28
N ARG A 85 2.66 4.66 -10.24
CA ARG A 85 3.96 4.09 -10.61
C ARG A 85 4.38 2.95 -9.66
N GLU A 86 4.17 3.12 -8.36
CA GLU A 86 4.41 2.06 -7.36
C GLU A 86 3.49 0.85 -7.60
N ALA A 87 2.21 1.07 -7.89
CA ALA A 87 1.26 0.01 -8.19
C ALA A 87 1.70 -0.83 -9.40
N VAL A 88 2.12 -0.19 -10.49
CA VAL A 88 2.64 -0.90 -11.68
C VAL A 88 3.91 -1.67 -11.35
N LYS A 89 4.82 -1.11 -10.53
CA LYS A 89 6.04 -1.80 -10.09
C LYS A 89 5.73 -3.11 -9.37
N PHE A 90 4.71 -3.14 -8.51
CA PHE A 90 4.37 -4.34 -7.74
C PHE A 90 3.44 -5.32 -8.47
N PHE A 91 2.44 -4.81 -9.18
CA PHE A 91 1.35 -5.64 -9.72
C PHE A 91 1.38 -5.81 -11.24
N GLY A 92 2.35 -5.17 -11.92
CA GLY A 92 2.54 -5.23 -13.36
C GLY A 92 1.64 -4.28 -14.15
N GLU A 93 1.85 -4.21 -15.46
CA GLU A 93 1.19 -3.24 -16.35
C GLU A 93 -0.28 -3.56 -16.67
N LYS A 94 -0.78 -4.74 -16.25
CA LYS A 94 -2.16 -5.16 -16.54
C LYS A 94 -3.20 -4.52 -15.63
N ILE A 95 -2.79 -4.03 -14.46
CA ILE A 95 -3.70 -3.31 -13.56
C ILE A 95 -4.14 -1.99 -14.19
N VAL A 96 -5.31 -1.49 -13.78
CA VAL A 96 -5.70 -0.13 -14.08
C VAL A 96 -5.11 0.81 -13.02
N THR A 97 -4.48 1.89 -13.45
CA THR A 97 -4.11 2.98 -12.53
C THR A 97 -4.82 4.27 -12.94
N VAL A 98 -5.28 5.03 -11.94
CA VAL A 98 -5.97 6.31 -12.16
C VAL A 98 -5.34 7.37 -11.26
N PRO A 99 -4.37 8.15 -11.77
CA PRO A 99 -3.85 9.29 -11.03
C PRO A 99 -4.89 10.41 -11.00
N VAL A 100 -5.20 10.92 -9.82
CA VAL A 100 -6.14 12.04 -9.62
C VAL A 100 -5.44 13.34 -9.23
N LYS A 101 -4.12 13.27 -9.05
CA LYS A 101 -3.25 14.39 -8.70
C LYS A 101 -1.81 14.06 -9.09
N LYS A 102 -0.98 15.08 -9.24
CA LYS A 102 0.47 14.95 -9.39
C LYS A 102 1.15 15.53 -8.16
N GLY A 103 1.92 14.71 -7.43
CA GLY A 103 2.75 15.19 -6.34
C GLY A 103 3.88 16.09 -6.86
N LEU A 104 4.14 17.18 -6.14
CA LEU A 104 5.24 18.12 -6.36
C LEU A 104 6.30 17.97 -5.27
N SER A 105 5.86 17.63 -4.06
CA SER A 105 6.67 17.26 -2.91
C SER A 105 5.82 16.41 -1.96
N ARG A 106 6.37 16.03 -0.80
CA ARG A 106 5.62 15.31 0.24
C ARG A 106 4.36 16.07 0.70
N GLU A 107 4.36 17.40 0.68
CA GLU A 107 3.25 18.19 1.22
C GLU A 107 2.54 19.06 0.16
N ALA A 108 2.96 18.97 -1.11
CA ALA A 108 2.38 19.75 -2.20
C ALA A 108 2.00 18.86 -3.39
N ALA A 109 0.85 19.14 -3.98
CA ALA A 109 0.40 18.48 -5.20
C ALA A 109 -0.40 19.44 -6.10
N MET A 110 -0.35 19.16 -7.39
CA MET A 110 -1.29 19.70 -8.37
C MET A 110 -2.47 18.75 -8.46
N LEU A 111 -3.65 19.20 -8.01
CA LEU A 111 -4.89 18.44 -8.14
C LEU A 111 -5.42 18.54 -9.57
N TYR A 112 -5.98 17.46 -10.08
CA TYR A 112 -6.72 17.49 -11.34
C TYR A 112 -8.17 17.94 -11.08
N PRO A 113 -8.87 18.48 -12.09
CA PRO A 113 -10.25 18.94 -11.93
C PRO A 113 -11.19 17.85 -11.40
N PHE A 114 -12.14 18.22 -10.54
CA PHE A 114 -13.02 17.27 -9.86
C PHE A 114 -13.86 16.45 -10.84
N ASP A 115 -14.45 17.09 -11.84
CA ASP A 115 -15.31 16.40 -12.82
C ASP A 115 -14.50 15.41 -13.68
N GLU A 116 -13.29 15.79 -14.07
CA GLU A 116 -12.37 14.91 -14.82
C GLU A 116 -11.93 13.71 -13.99
N THR A 117 -11.54 13.92 -12.72
CA THR A 117 -11.12 12.83 -11.83
C THR A 117 -12.26 11.89 -11.48
N ARG A 118 -13.47 12.43 -11.27
CA ARG A 118 -14.67 11.62 -11.04
C ARG A 118 -14.97 10.72 -12.24
N GLN A 119 -14.92 11.28 -13.46
CA GLN A 119 -15.14 10.51 -14.68
C GLN A 119 -14.04 9.46 -14.89
N ALA A 120 -12.78 9.84 -14.70
CA ALA A 120 -11.64 8.93 -14.84
C ALA A 120 -11.69 7.76 -13.84
N LEU A 121 -12.11 8.01 -12.60
CA LEU A 121 -12.31 6.95 -11.61
C LEU A 121 -13.44 5.99 -12.01
N TYR A 122 -14.54 6.53 -12.55
CA TYR A 122 -15.66 5.73 -13.05
C TYR A 122 -15.25 4.84 -14.23
N ASP A 123 -14.63 5.42 -15.25
CA ASP A 123 -14.16 4.71 -16.43
C ASP A 123 -13.04 3.71 -16.08
N GLY A 124 -12.17 4.09 -15.15
CA GLY A 124 -11.14 3.23 -14.59
C GLY A 124 -11.72 2.00 -13.90
N ALA A 125 -12.79 2.15 -13.11
CA ALA A 125 -13.46 1.05 -12.46
C ALA A 125 -14.11 0.10 -13.48
N ILE A 126 -14.77 0.63 -14.52
CA ILE A 126 -15.32 -0.18 -15.62
C ILE A 126 -14.21 -0.98 -16.30
N LYS A 127 -13.10 -0.33 -16.65
CA LYS A 127 -11.96 -0.98 -17.27
C LYS A 127 -11.33 -2.03 -16.36
N ALA A 128 -11.25 -1.77 -15.06
CA ALA A 128 -10.66 -2.68 -14.08
C ALA A 128 -11.37 -4.04 -14.06
N MET A 129 -12.70 -4.03 -14.19
CA MET A 129 -13.50 -5.26 -14.27
C MET A 129 -13.13 -6.12 -15.49
N SER A 130 -12.80 -5.49 -16.62
CA SER A 130 -12.42 -6.21 -17.85
C SER A 130 -11.03 -6.86 -17.78
N VAL A 131 -10.18 -6.45 -16.83
CA VAL A 131 -8.79 -6.94 -16.72
C VAL A 131 -8.57 -7.91 -15.54
N ILE A 132 -9.63 -8.28 -14.79
CA ILE A 132 -9.52 -9.19 -13.63
C ILE A 132 -8.72 -10.45 -13.99
N SER A 133 -9.04 -11.10 -15.11
CA SER A 133 -8.38 -12.33 -15.56
C SER A 133 -6.91 -12.14 -15.98
N SER A 134 -6.48 -10.91 -16.24
CA SER A 134 -5.11 -10.55 -16.61
C SER A 134 -4.27 -10.14 -15.41
N CYS A 135 -4.89 -9.77 -14.29
CA CYS A 135 -4.22 -9.41 -13.05
C CYS A 135 -3.93 -10.66 -12.21
N LYS A 136 -2.76 -10.73 -11.59
CA LYS A 136 -2.36 -11.85 -10.73
C LYS A 136 -2.41 -11.42 -9.26
N PRO A 137 -2.84 -12.30 -8.34
CA PRO A 137 -2.68 -12.07 -6.91
C PRO A 137 -1.20 -11.83 -6.58
N TYR A 138 -0.92 -10.76 -5.83
CA TYR A 138 0.44 -10.44 -5.42
C TYR A 138 0.84 -11.34 -4.24
N LYS A 139 1.84 -12.18 -4.44
CA LYS A 139 2.30 -13.17 -3.45
C LYS A 139 3.80 -13.02 -3.23
N ILE A 140 4.23 -13.27 -2.00
CA ILE A 140 5.64 -13.39 -1.62
C ILE A 140 5.86 -14.74 -0.93
N GLU A 141 7.12 -15.16 -0.84
CA GLU A 141 7.51 -16.37 -0.11
C GLU A 141 7.43 -16.17 1.41
N PHE A 142 6.95 -17.20 2.10
CA PHE A 142 6.85 -17.26 3.56
C PHE A 142 7.59 -18.48 4.12
N PRO A 143 8.17 -18.40 5.34
CA PRO A 143 8.18 -17.24 6.25
C PRO A 143 8.99 -16.07 5.67
N ALA A 144 8.47 -14.85 5.81
CA ALA A 144 9.06 -13.66 5.20
C ALA A 144 9.94 -12.92 6.21
N LYS A 145 11.16 -12.55 5.79
CA LYS A 145 12.01 -11.63 6.56
C LYS A 145 11.40 -10.23 6.50
N VAL A 146 11.14 -9.66 7.66
CA VAL A 146 10.62 -8.30 7.80
C VAL A 146 11.71 -7.43 8.40
N ARG A 147 12.01 -6.32 7.75
CA ARG A 147 12.76 -5.22 8.34
C ARG A 147 11.85 -4.01 8.40
N MET A 148 11.81 -3.34 9.54
CA MET A 148 11.05 -2.12 9.76
C MET A 148 12.00 -1.04 10.27
N GLN A 149 11.92 0.15 9.69
CA GLN A 149 12.54 1.35 10.23
C GLN A 149 11.45 2.32 10.67
N TYR A 150 11.66 3.00 11.80
CA TYR A 150 10.80 4.07 12.24
C TYR A 150 11.59 5.13 13.02
N LEU A 151 11.10 6.36 12.97
CA LEU A 151 11.63 7.50 13.67
C LEU A 151 11.10 7.52 15.11
N ASN A 152 11.99 7.36 16.08
CA ASN A 152 11.68 7.50 17.49
C ASN A 152 11.90 8.95 17.94
N ARG A 153 10.78 9.64 18.23
CA ARG A 153 10.76 11.03 18.70
C ARG A 153 10.65 11.13 20.22
N ASP A 154 10.27 10.05 20.90
CA ASP A 154 9.95 10.03 22.34
C ASP A 154 11.09 9.46 23.21
N ASN A 155 12.32 9.47 22.70
CA ASN A 155 13.50 8.97 23.42
C ASN A 155 14.17 10.03 24.32
N GLY A 156 13.57 11.21 24.47
CA GLY A 156 14.13 12.33 25.24
C GLY A 156 15.40 12.95 24.64
N LYS A 157 15.77 12.57 23.40
CA LYS A 157 16.90 13.16 22.69
C LYS A 157 16.46 14.41 21.90
N PRO A 158 17.35 15.39 21.67
CA PRO A 158 17.04 16.58 20.88
C PRO A 158 16.75 16.26 19.41
N GLU A 159 17.43 15.25 18.88
CA GLU A 159 17.31 14.79 17.51
C GLU A 159 16.61 13.42 17.50
N PRO A 160 15.60 13.22 16.63
CA PRO A 160 14.91 11.96 16.55
C PRO A 160 15.81 10.87 15.95
N GLU A 161 15.67 9.65 16.44
CA GLU A 161 16.56 8.53 16.10
C GLU A 161 15.84 7.51 15.22
N ILE A 162 16.50 7.03 14.17
CA ILE A 162 15.96 5.94 13.35
C ILE A 162 16.26 4.61 14.05
N ILE A 163 15.19 3.91 14.44
CA ILE A 163 15.28 2.55 14.97
C ILE A 163 15.04 1.56 13.83
N THR A 164 15.89 0.55 13.73
CA THR A 164 15.69 -0.60 12.84
C THR A 164 15.31 -1.82 13.66
N VAL A 165 14.23 -2.50 13.27
CA VAL A 165 13.75 -3.74 13.86
C VAL A 165 13.70 -4.79 12.76
N GLU A 166 14.18 -5.99 13.06
CA GLU A 166 14.09 -7.14 12.16
C GLU A 166 13.24 -8.23 12.81
N GLY A 167 12.70 -9.11 11.97
CA GLY A 167 11.87 -10.19 12.43
C GLY A 167 11.31 -11.04 11.30
N ILE A 168 10.36 -11.91 11.64
CA ILE A 168 9.79 -12.89 10.72
C ILE A 168 8.26 -12.79 10.73
N ALA A 169 7.66 -12.62 9.56
CA ALA A 169 6.23 -12.82 9.36
C ALA A 169 6.00 -14.28 8.94
N ARG A 170 5.20 -15.02 9.71
CA ARG A 170 4.93 -16.44 9.47
C ARG A 170 4.10 -16.67 8.20
N ASP A 171 3.14 -15.79 7.96
CA ASP A 171 2.25 -15.82 6.80
C ASP A 171 1.80 -14.40 6.42
N ALA A 172 1.03 -14.32 5.34
CA ALA A 172 0.52 -13.07 4.78
C ALA A 172 -0.46 -12.32 5.70
N LEU A 173 -1.22 -13.01 6.54
CA LEU A 173 -2.19 -12.40 7.44
C LEU A 173 -1.49 -11.70 8.63
N HIS A 174 -0.29 -12.15 8.96
CA HIS A 174 0.55 -11.59 10.04
C HIS A 174 1.69 -10.70 9.52
N ILE A 175 1.58 -10.20 8.28
CA ILE A 175 2.64 -9.39 7.64
C ILE A 175 2.94 -8.06 8.34
N LEU A 176 1.98 -7.56 9.13
CA LEU A 176 2.10 -6.34 9.94
C LEU A 176 2.45 -6.61 11.41
N ASP A 177 2.16 -7.83 11.89
CA ASP A 177 2.32 -8.27 13.28
C ASP A 177 3.45 -9.32 13.40
N PHE A 178 4.58 -9.05 12.74
CA PHE A 178 5.70 -9.98 12.64
C PHE A 178 6.45 -10.15 13.98
N GLU A 179 7.06 -11.32 14.15
CA GLU A 179 7.82 -11.67 15.36
C GLU A 179 9.18 -10.99 15.33
N ARG A 180 9.36 -10.01 16.21
CA ARG A 180 10.61 -9.23 16.33
C ARG A 180 11.72 -10.10 16.95
N GLN A 181 12.94 -9.93 16.45
CA GLN A 181 14.16 -10.53 16.99
C GLN A 181 14.96 -9.56 17.84
#